data_AF-A0A4Y2IUC2-F1
#
_entry.id   AF-A0A4Y2IUC2-F1
#
_cell.length_a   1.000
_cell.length_b   1.000
_cell.length_c   1.000
_cell.angle_alpha   90.00
_cell.angle_beta   90.00
_cell.angle_gamma   90.00
#
_symmetry.space_group_name_H-M   'P 1'
#
loop_
_entity.id
_entity.type
_entity.pdbx_description
1 polymer ?
#
loop_
_entity_poly.entity_id
_entity_poly.type
_entity_poly.pdbx_seq_one_letter_code
_entity_poly.pdbx_strand_id
1 'polypeptide(L)'
;MNIIDPETPKRFDPRGSTIIDLAVAININYASTANSENELFSDHLSVRYWLDTNTITYTHKIFVPNFKKHQETIIQNPTAQFNPQNGADIEKEV
;
A
#
# COMPACT_ATOMS: atom_id res chain seq x y z
N MET A 1 -13.88 -22.46 -5.38
CA MET A 1 -13.80 -21.01 -5.09
C MET A 1 -13.07 -20.90 -3.77
N ASN A 2 -11.92 -20.23 -3.75
CA ASN A 2 -11.14 -20.08 -2.52
C ASN A 2 -11.20 -18.61 -2.11
N ILE A 3 -11.57 -18.40 -0.84
CA ILE A 3 -11.55 -17.10 -0.18
C ILE A 3 -10.23 -17.04 0.56
N ILE A 4 -9.43 -16.01 0.28
CA ILE A 4 -8.12 -15.80 0.90
C ILE A 4 -8.22 -14.49 1.68
N ASP A 5 -8.02 -14.56 2.99
CA ASP A 5 -8.19 -13.43 3.91
C ASP A 5 -7.13 -13.48 5.03
N PRO A 6 -6.51 -12.37 5.45
CA PRO A 6 -5.74 -12.27 6.68
C PRO A 6 -6.63 -12.50 7.91
N GLU A 7 -6.03 -13.06 8.95
CA GLU A 7 -6.71 -13.35 10.22
C GLU A 7 -7.06 -12.09 11.03
N THR A 8 -6.50 -10.93 10.67
CA THR A 8 -6.61 -9.66 11.40
C THR A 8 -7.65 -8.73 10.79
N PRO A 9 -8.42 -7.99 11.63
CA PRO A 9 -9.30 -6.92 11.17
C PRO A 9 -8.54 -5.86 10.37
N LYS A 10 -9.19 -5.32 9.34
CA LYS A 10 -8.53 -4.46 8.35
C LYS A 10 -9.01 -3.04 8.40
N ARG A 11 -10.28 -2.82 8.72
CA ARG A 11 -10.83 -1.49 8.92
C ARG A 11 -10.97 -1.23 10.41
N PHE A 12 -10.45 -0.10 10.85
CA PHE A 12 -10.58 0.38 12.22
C PHE A 12 -11.34 1.69 12.23
N ASP A 13 -12.55 1.67 12.80
CA ASP A 13 -13.33 2.89 13.03
C ASP A 13 -13.71 3.01 14.51
N PRO A 14 -14.26 4.16 14.97
CA PRO A 14 -14.64 4.34 16.37
C PRO A 14 -15.72 3.37 16.88
N ARG A 15 -16.40 2.64 15.99
CA ARG A 15 -17.46 1.67 16.29
C ARG A 15 -16.91 0.24 16.38
N GLY A 16 -15.69 -0.01 15.91
CA GLY A 16 -15.00 -1.28 16.05
C GLY A 16 -14.12 -1.65 14.87
N SER A 17 -13.65 -2.90 14.89
CA SER A 17 -12.80 -3.49 13.87
C SER A 17 -13.62 -4.39 12.92
N THR A 18 -13.41 -4.29 11.61
CA THR A 18 -14.12 -5.12 10.63
C THR A 18 -13.18 -5.71 9.57
N ILE A 19 -13.57 -6.87 9.04
CA ILE A 19 -12.91 -7.55 7.92
C ILE A 19 -13.80 -7.35 6.69
N ILE A 20 -13.48 -6.36 5.87
CA ILE A 20 -14.29 -6.02 4.67
C ILE A 20 -13.49 -5.97 3.37
N ASP A 21 -12.17 -5.87 3.44
CA ASP A 21 -11.31 -5.98 2.27
C ASP A 21 -11.06 -7.47 2.03
N LEU A 22 -11.30 -8.00 0.84
CA LEU A 22 -11.12 -9.44 0.56
C LEU A 22 -10.61 -9.65 -0.87
N ALA A 23 -9.77 -10.66 -1.07
CA ALA A 23 -9.44 -11.16 -2.41
C ALA A 23 -10.21 -12.45 -2.71
N VAL A 24 -10.93 -12.44 -3.82
CA VAL A 24 -11.68 -13.60 -4.31
C VAL A 24 -10.96 -14.16 -5.54
N ALA A 25 -10.65 -15.46 -5.49
CA ALA A 25 -9.98 -16.12 -6.59
C ALA A 25 -10.75 -17.35 -7.11
N ILE A 26 -10.78 -17.47 -8.42
CA ILE A 26 -11.35 -18.61 -9.14
C ILE A 26 -10.19 -19.39 -9.74
N ASN A 27 -10.17 -20.70 -9.48
CA ASN A 27 -9.22 -21.64 -10.10
C ASN A 27 -7.72 -21.37 -9.79
N ILE A 28 -7.40 -20.99 -8.54
CA ILE A 28 -6.01 -20.91 -8.06
C ILE A 28 -5.59 -22.25 -7.45
N ASN A 29 -4.55 -22.87 -8.02
CA ASN A 29 -3.89 -24.08 -7.52
C ASN A 29 -2.49 -23.78 -6.97
N TYR A 30 -2.28 -22.57 -6.47
CA TYR A 30 -1.01 -22.12 -5.88
C TYR A 30 -1.13 -22.09 -4.35
N ALA A 31 -0.05 -22.40 -3.65
CA ALA A 31 0.02 -22.12 -2.22
C ALA A 31 -0.14 -20.60 -2.04
N SER A 32 -0.99 -20.19 -1.09
CA SER A 32 -1.36 -18.78 -0.93
C SER A 32 -1.44 -18.40 0.53
N THR A 33 -1.03 -17.17 0.84
CA THR A 33 -1.15 -16.57 2.16
C THR A 33 -1.61 -15.12 2.04
N ALA A 34 -2.21 -14.60 3.12
CA ALA A 34 -2.66 -13.23 3.20
C ALA A 34 -2.32 -12.62 4.55
N ASN A 35 -1.74 -11.43 4.52
CA ASN A 35 -1.34 -10.69 5.72
C ASN A 35 -1.84 -9.26 5.63
N SER A 36 -2.25 -8.69 6.77
CA SER A 36 -2.46 -7.25 6.90
C SER A 36 -1.13 -6.54 7.10
N GLU A 37 -0.89 -5.45 6.38
CA GLU A 37 0.27 -4.59 6.51
C GLU A 37 -0.14 -3.31 7.23
N ASN A 38 0.70 -2.84 8.15
CA ASN A 38 0.42 -1.64 8.91
C ASN A 38 0.83 -0.39 8.12
N GLU A 39 -0.13 0.23 7.43
CA GLU A 39 0.06 1.52 6.77
C GLU A 39 -0.45 2.67 7.66
N LEU A 40 0.38 3.70 7.85
CA LEU A 40 0.17 4.72 8.89
C LEU A 40 -0.86 5.80 8.52
N PHE A 41 -1.42 5.78 7.30
CA PHE A 41 -2.17 6.92 6.74
C PHE A 41 -3.62 6.61 6.34
N SER A 42 -4.13 5.40 6.62
CA SER A 42 -5.47 4.94 6.21
C SER A 42 -6.21 4.28 7.38
N ASP A 43 -7.53 4.44 7.44
CA ASP A 43 -8.39 3.69 8.37
C ASP A 43 -8.62 2.23 7.93
N HIS A 44 -8.17 1.90 6.72
CA HIS A 44 -8.02 0.55 6.20
C HIS A 44 -6.54 0.13 6.14
N LEU A 45 -6.21 -1.04 6.69
CA LEU A 45 -4.92 -1.70 6.55
C LEU A 45 -4.78 -2.30 5.15
N SER A 46 -3.63 -2.05 4.53
CA SER A 46 -3.26 -2.73 3.29
C SER A 46 -3.21 -4.24 3.49
N VAL A 47 -3.58 -4.98 2.45
CA VAL A 47 -3.53 -6.44 2.47
C VAL A 47 -2.55 -6.95 1.44
N ARG A 48 -1.58 -7.73 1.89
CA ARG A 48 -0.63 -8.39 1.02
C ARG A 48 -1.03 -9.84 0.81
N TYR A 49 -1.35 -10.19 -0.44
CA TYR A 49 -1.62 -11.56 -0.87
C TYR A 49 -0.37 -12.13 -1.55
N TRP A 50 0.13 -13.25 -1.04
CA TRP A 50 1.20 -14.02 -1.66
C TRP A 50 0.61 -15.22 -2.38
N LEU A 51 1.04 -15.40 -3.63
CA LEU A 51 0.75 -16.57 -4.44
C LEU A 51 2.09 -17.19 -4.84
N ASP A 52 2.34 -18.42 -4.39
CA ASP A 52 3.52 -19.17 -4.81
C ASP A 52 3.27 -19.81 -6.17
N THR A 53 3.57 -19.04 -7.21
CA THR A 53 3.40 -19.44 -8.61
C THR A 53 4.59 -20.23 -9.16
N ASN A 54 5.62 -20.53 -8.35
CA ASN A 54 6.92 -21.06 -8.79
C ASN A 54 7.58 -20.23 -9.92
N THR A 55 7.10 -19.01 -10.16
CA THR A 55 7.70 -18.09 -11.13
C THR A 55 8.84 -17.35 -10.46
N ILE A 56 9.93 -17.17 -11.20
CA ILE A 56 11.05 -16.34 -10.79
C ILE A 56 10.51 -14.97 -10.35
N THR A 57 10.83 -14.56 -9.12
CA THR A 57 10.40 -13.28 -8.57
C THR A 57 10.86 -12.18 -9.52
N TYR A 58 9.92 -11.37 -10.01
CA TYR A 58 10.24 -10.20 -10.82
C TYR A 58 10.89 -9.13 -9.92
N THR A 59 12.18 -9.28 -9.62
CA THR A 59 12.98 -8.41 -8.76
C THR A 59 13.27 -7.03 -9.36
N HIS A 60 12.92 -6.79 -10.64
CA HIS A 60 13.44 -5.64 -11.40
C HIS A 60 12.39 -4.64 -11.90
N LYS A 61 11.15 -4.67 -11.41
CA LYS A 61 10.27 -3.50 -11.56
C LYS A 61 10.30 -2.70 -10.27
N ILE A 62 11.38 -1.93 -10.09
CA ILE A 62 11.32 -0.78 -9.19
C ILE A 62 10.27 0.13 -9.82
N PHE A 63 9.09 0.20 -9.22
CA PHE A 63 8.19 1.31 -9.47
C PHE A 63 8.92 2.54 -8.94
N VAL A 64 9.60 3.25 -9.84
CA VAL A 64 10.10 4.58 -9.56
C VAL A 64 8.87 5.46 -9.81
N PRO A 65 8.10 5.86 -8.77
CA PRO A 65 7.12 6.91 -8.97
C PRO A 65 7.85 8.06 -9.66
N ASN A 66 7.19 8.78 -10.56
CA ASN A 66 7.77 10.00 -11.13
C ASN A 66 7.80 11.09 -10.05
N PHE A 67 8.60 10.84 -9.03
CA PHE A 67 8.68 11.57 -7.77
C PHE A 67 9.13 12.99 -8.04
N LYS A 68 9.98 13.18 -9.05
CA LYS A 68 10.39 14.49 -9.54
C LYS A 68 9.21 15.36 -9.98
N LYS A 69 8.27 14.81 -10.77
CA LYS A 69 7.06 15.53 -11.18
C LYS A 69 6.15 15.85 -9.98
N HIS A 70 6.12 14.96 -8.99
CA HIS A 70 5.35 15.18 -7.77
C HIS A 70 5.99 16.25 -6.87
N GLN A 71 7.31 16.23 -6.70
CA GLN A 71 8.08 17.25 -6.00
C GLN A 71 7.88 18.64 -6.63
N GLU A 72 7.93 18.75 -7.96
CA GLU A 72 7.64 20.00 -8.67
C GLU A 72 6.22 20.51 -8.38
N THR A 73 5.23 19.61 -8.33
CA THR A 73 3.84 19.96 -8.02
C THR A 73 3.70 20.48 -6.58
N ILE A 74 4.40 19.87 -5.62
CA ILE A 74 4.40 20.28 -4.20
C ILE A 74 5.07 21.65 -4.05
N ILE A 75 6.21 21.89 -4.70
CA ILE A 75 6.92 23.18 -4.68
C ILE A 75 6.05 24.30 -5.29
N GLN A 76 5.27 23.98 -6.33
CA GLN A 76 4.37 24.95 -6.97
C GLN A 76 3.10 25.24 -6.16
N ASN A 77 2.74 24.37 -5.21
CA ASN A 77 1.53 24.50 -4.40
C ASN A 77 1.85 24.37 -2.90
N PRO A 78 2.64 25.30 -2.33
CA PRO A 78 3.00 25.24 -0.92
C PRO A 78 1.80 25.55 -0.03
N THR A 79 1.85 25.07 1.21
CA THR A 79 0.87 25.37 2.25
C THR A 79 1.50 26.19 3.37
N ALA A 80 0.70 26.81 4.23
CA ALA A 80 1.21 27.56 5.38
C ALA A 80 2.01 26.68 6.37
N GLN A 81 1.72 25.37 6.40
CA GLN A 81 2.37 24.39 7.28
C GLN A 81 3.63 23.77 6.64
N PHE A 82 3.71 23.76 5.31
CA PHE A 82 4.82 23.17 4.57
C PHE A 82 5.09 23.92 3.27
N ASN A 83 6.24 24.58 3.19
CA ASN A 83 6.65 25.45 2.07
C ASN A 83 8.05 25.07 1.54
N PRO A 84 8.19 23.87 0.92
CA PRO A 84 9.47 23.39 0.42
C PRO A 84 9.94 24.25 -0.76
N GLN A 85 11.22 24.61 -0.77
CA GLN A 85 11.82 25.39 -1.86
C GLN A 85 12.44 24.49 -2.93
N ASN A 86 12.76 23.24 -2.59
CA ASN A 86 13.37 22.28 -3.49
C ASN A 86 13.03 20.83 -3.08
N GLY A 87 13.42 19.87 -3.93
CA GLY A 87 13.15 18.44 -3.68
C GLY A 87 13.80 17.89 -2.40
N ALA A 88 14.95 18.43 -1.97
CA ALA A 88 15.61 17.98 -0.75
C ALA A 88 14.84 18.42 0.52
N ASP A 89 14.14 19.55 0.46
CA ASP A 89 13.24 19.96 1.55
C ASP A 89 12.06 19.00 1.69
N ILE A 90 11.61 18.41 0.57
CA ILE A 90 10.54 17.39 0.54
C ILE A 90 11.06 16.06 1.08
N GLU A 91 12.24 15.63 0.65
CA GLU A 91 12.83 14.35 1.07
C GLU A 91 13.23 14.31 2.56
N LYS A 92 13.40 15.48 3.19
CA LYS A 92 13.74 15.59 4.62
C LYS A 92 12.52 15.47 5.55
N GLU A 93 11.32 15.68 5.03
CA GLU A 93 10.05 15.60 5.78
C GLU A 93 9.40 14.21 5.70
N VAL A 94 9.79 13.38 4.71
CA VAL A 94 9.33 11.99 4.52
C VAL A 94 10.03 11.01 5.45
#